data_AF-A0A4Q4Q6K5-F1
#
_entry.id   AF-A0A4Q4Q6K5-F1
#
_cell.length_a   1.000
_cell.length_b   1.000
_cell.length_c   1.000
_cell.angle_alpha   90.00
_cell.angle_beta   90.00
_cell.angle_gamma   90.00
#
_symmetry.space_group_name_H-M   'P 1'
#
loop_
_entity.id
_entity.type
_entity.pdbx_description
1 polymer ?
#
loop_
_entity_poly.entity_id
_entity_poly.type
_entity_poly.pdbx_seq_one_letter_code
_entity_poly.pdbx_strand_id
1 'polypeptide(L)'
;MPPKKDQLSPADLRQKAHSHGIRFPGPVPPSAWPNEYKHNFEVIRALQFLRYEDYKDTERIPTSHKVGYQKRVKELREKVRYLLKDIDPNESSWRKLEDPIFGIFDDPVIWYVVDHADFCIAELT
;
A
#
# COMPACT_ATOMS: atom_id res chain seq x y z
N MET A 1 27.35 27.48 -9.89
CA MET A 1 26.50 27.44 -8.68
C MET A 1 25.17 26.82 -9.04
N PRO A 2 24.60 25.90 -8.24
CA PRO A 2 23.25 25.44 -8.50
C PRO A 2 22.28 26.61 -8.25
N PRO A 3 21.23 26.77 -9.08
CA PRO A 3 20.27 27.85 -8.89
C PRO A 3 19.62 27.71 -7.51
N LYS A 4 19.63 28.80 -6.74
CA LYS A 4 18.87 28.87 -5.49
C LYS A 4 17.42 28.63 -5.85
N LYS A 5 16.83 27.54 -5.36
CA LYS A 5 15.37 27.36 -5.42
C LYS A 5 14.79 28.42 -4.50
N ASP A 6 14.29 29.50 -5.07
CA ASP A 6 13.48 30.45 -4.32
C ASP A 6 12.34 29.65 -3.68
N GLN A 7 12.37 29.56 -2.35
CA GLN A 7 11.32 28.91 -1.58
C GLN A 7 10.12 29.84 -1.60
N LEU A 8 9.33 29.73 -2.67
CA LEU A 8 8.04 30.41 -2.77
C LEU A 8 7.20 30.07 -1.54
N SER A 9 6.53 31.08 -0.99
CA SER A 9 5.61 30.84 0.10
C SER A 9 4.46 29.93 -0.38
N PRO A 10 3.79 29.21 0.53
CA PRO A 10 2.62 28.41 0.14
C PRO A 10 1.53 29.20 -0.59
N ALA A 11 1.42 30.51 -0.32
CA ALA A 11 0.48 31.39 -1.02
C ALA A 11 0.93 31.66 -2.46
N ASP A 12 2.20 31.95 -2.68
CA ASP A 12 2.76 32.23 -4.01
C ASP A 12 2.75 30.98 -4.89
N LEU A 13 2.98 29.80 -4.31
CA LEU A 13 2.85 28.51 -5.00
C LEU A 13 1.42 28.27 -5.49
N ARG A 14 0.42 28.57 -4.66
CA ARG A 14 -1.00 28.44 -5.04
C ARG A 14 -1.38 29.42 -6.15
N GLN A 15 -0.92 30.65 -6.07
CA GLN A 15 -1.15 31.66 -7.10
C GLN A 15 -0.51 31.26 -8.43
N LYS A 16 0.72 30.74 -8.38
CA LYS A 16 1.44 30.24 -9.56
C LYS A 16 0.80 28.99 -10.16
N ALA A 17 0.32 28.06 -9.34
CA ALA A 17 -0.45 26.91 -9.80
C ALA A 17 -1.74 27.36 -10.52
N HIS A 18 -2.45 28.33 -9.97
CA HIS A 18 -3.67 28.88 -10.57
C HIS A 18 -3.37 29.61 -11.90
N SER A 19 -2.29 30.40 -11.98
CA SER A 19 -1.90 31.10 -13.21
C SER A 19 -1.46 30.14 -14.34
N HIS A 20 -0.93 28.97 -13.99
CA HIS A 20 -0.59 27.92 -14.95
C HIS A 20 -1.76 26.97 -15.26
N GLY A 21 -2.97 27.26 -14.75
CA GLY A 21 -4.13 26.39 -14.96
C GLY A 21 -4.05 25.04 -14.26
N ILE A 22 -3.10 24.88 -13.33
CA ILE A 22 -2.94 23.67 -12.52
C ILE A 22 -4.04 23.67 -11.46
N ARG A 23 -5.20 23.18 -11.86
CA ARG A 23 -6.30 22.86 -10.96
C ARG A 23 -6.14 21.40 -10.59
N PHE A 24 -5.70 21.12 -9.38
CA PHE A 24 -5.92 19.79 -8.82
C PHE A 24 -7.42 19.72 -8.50
N PRO A 25 -8.24 18.96 -9.24
CA PRO A 25 -9.58 18.68 -8.76
C PRO A 25 -9.39 17.98 -7.41
N GLY A 26 -9.69 18.70 -6.34
CA GLY A 26 -9.79 18.08 -5.03
C GLY A 26 -10.75 16.89 -5.12
N PRO A 27 -10.64 15.91 -4.21
CA PRO A 27 -11.55 14.79 -4.20
C PRO A 27 -12.99 15.31 -4.25
N VAL A 28 -13.77 14.80 -5.22
CA VAL A 28 -15.17 15.17 -5.40
C VAL A 28 -15.88 14.99 -4.05
N PRO A 29 -16.64 15.98 -3.56
CA PRO A 29 -17.32 15.85 -2.28
C PRO A 29 -18.35 14.70 -2.34
N PRO A 30 -18.66 14.02 -1.21
CA PRO A 30 -19.55 12.87 -1.21
C PRO A 30 -20.95 13.15 -1.77
N SER A 31 -21.40 14.40 -1.66
CA SER A 31 -22.66 14.88 -2.22
C SER A 31 -22.72 14.87 -3.75
N ALA A 32 -21.56 14.85 -4.41
CA ALA A 32 -21.44 14.85 -5.86
C ALA A 32 -20.96 13.50 -6.42
N TRP A 33 -20.97 12.44 -5.60
CA TRP A 33 -20.63 11.10 -6.06
C TRP A 33 -21.79 10.47 -6.86
N PRO A 34 -21.49 9.80 -7.99
CA PRO A 34 -22.47 8.98 -8.70
C PRO A 34 -23.10 7.96 -7.76
N ASN A 35 -24.44 7.91 -7.72
CA ASN A 35 -25.18 7.00 -6.83
C ASN A 35 -24.80 5.53 -7.07
N GLU A 36 -24.53 5.16 -8.32
CA GLU A 36 -24.17 3.80 -8.74
C GLU A 36 -22.90 3.26 -8.07
N TYR A 37 -21.97 4.15 -7.71
CA TYR A 37 -20.67 3.77 -7.13
C TYR A 37 -20.43 4.42 -5.77
N LYS A 38 -21.45 5.07 -5.20
CA LYS A 38 -21.34 5.81 -3.95
C LYS A 38 -20.77 4.94 -2.83
N HIS A 39 -21.25 3.70 -2.71
CA HIS A 39 -20.73 2.73 -1.75
C HIS A 39 -19.22 2.48 -1.92
N ASN A 40 -18.74 2.30 -3.16
CA ASN A 40 -17.33 2.07 -3.43
C ASN A 40 -16.49 3.29 -3.05
N PHE A 41 -16.95 4.49 -3.39
CA PHE A 41 -16.26 5.74 -3.01
C PHE A 41 -16.25 5.98 -1.51
N GLU A 42 -17.32 5.61 -0.79
CA GLU A 42 -17.38 5.65 0.67
C GLU A 42 -16.35 4.72 1.30
N VAL A 43 -16.25 3.48 0.82
CA VAL A 43 -15.26 2.51 1.31
C VAL A 43 -13.83 2.99 1.05
N ILE A 44 -13.52 3.44 -0.17
CA ILE A 44 -12.19 3.95 -0.52
C ILE A 44 -11.82 5.16 0.36
N ARG A 45 -12.78 6.07 0.58
CA ARG A 45 -12.57 7.22 1.45
C ARG A 45 -12.39 6.81 2.91
N ALA A 46 -13.11 5.80 3.39
CA ALA A 46 -12.94 5.27 4.74
C ALA A 46 -11.53 4.68 4.93
N LEU A 47 -10.98 3.99 3.92
CA LEU A 47 -9.62 3.46 3.95
C LEU A 47 -8.56 4.58 4.09
N GLN A 48 -8.79 5.76 3.52
CA GLN A 48 -7.88 6.91 3.67
C GLN A 48 -7.71 7.35 5.13
N PHE A 49 -8.74 7.15 5.96
CA PHE A 49 -8.71 7.51 7.38
C PHE A 49 -8.33 6.35 8.30
N LEU A 50 -8.16 5.15 7.75
CA LEU A 50 -7.76 3.98 8.51
C LEU A 50 -6.27 4.10 8.86
N ARG A 51 -5.94 4.26 10.14
CA ARG A 51 -4.54 4.21 10.59
C ARG A 51 -4.15 2.76 10.80
N TYR A 52 -2.87 2.46 10.56
CA TYR A 52 -2.33 1.12 10.84
C TYR A 52 -2.59 0.69 12.29
N GLU A 53 -2.48 1.63 13.24
CA GLU A 53 -2.76 1.38 14.66
C GLU A 53 -4.21 0.96 14.92
N ASP A 54 -5.17 1.50 14.17
CA ASP A 54 -6.60 1.15 14.30
C ASP A 54 -6.88 -0.22 13.65
N TYR A 55 -6.03 -0.63 12.70
CA TYR A 55 -6.16 -1.87 11.96
C TYR A 55 -5.43 -3.07 12.61
N LYS A 56 -4.27 -2.85 13.24
CA LYS A 56 -3.36 -3.94 13.69
C LYS A 56 -4.02 -4.91 14.66
N ASP A 57 -4.93 -4.40 15.50
CA ASP A 57 -5.63 -5.14 16.56
C ASP A 57 -6.95 -5.73 16.07
N THR A 58 -7.30 -5.55 14.79
CA THR A 58 -8.50 -6.14 14.21
C THR A 58 -8.32 -7.67 14.13
N GLU A 59 -9.14 -8.42 14.87
CA GLU A 59 -9.17 -9.89 14.95
C GLU A 59 -9.61 -10.60 13.65
N ARG A 60 -9.91 -9.84 12.59
CA ARG A 60 -10.39 -10.39 11.31
C ARG A 60 -9.40 -11.32 10.61
N ILE A 61 -8.11 -11.25 10.94
CA ILE A 61 -7.09 -12.15 10.39
C ILE A 61 -6.70 -13.13 11.50
N PRO A 62 -6.92 -14.45 11.30
CA PRO A 62 -6.46 -15.46 12.23
C PRO A 62 -4.98 -15.29 12.58
N THR A 63 -4.64 -15.43 13.86
CA THR A 63 -3.25 -15.26 14.34
C THR A 63 -2.27 -16.17 13.59
N SER A 64 -2.70 -17.37 13.20
CA SER A 64 -1.93 -18.30 12.35
C SER A 64 -1.54 -17.69 11.00
N HIS A 65 -2.44 -16.94 10.36
CA HIS A 65 -2.15 -16.25 9.10
C HIS A 65 -1.17 -15.11 9.32
N LYS A 66 -1.31 -14.33 10.41
CA LYS A 66 -0.37 -13.27 10.77
C LYS A 66 1.06 -13.81 10.92
N VAL A 67 1.23 -14.95 11.62
CA VAL A 67 2.54 -15.62 11.80
C VAL A 67 3.09 -16.11 10.46
N GLY A 68 2.25 -16.71 9.61
CA GLY A 68 2.63 -17.16 8.26
C GLY A 68 3.16 -16.00 7.39
N TYR A 69 2.46 -14.86 7.39
CA TYR A 69 2.89 -13.69 6.63
C TYR A 69 4.17 -13.08 7.19
N GLN A 70 4.32 -12.97 8.51
CA GLN A 70 5.54 -12.48 9.13
C GLN A 70 6.76 -13.34 8.76
N LYS A 71 6.60 -14.67 8.78
CA LYS A 71 7.65 -15.61 8.37
C LYS A 71 8.01 -15.42 6.90
N ARG A 72 7.02 -15.37 6.01
CA ARG A 72 7.24 -15.15 4.57
C ARG A 72 7.96 -13.82 4.32
N VAL A 73 7.49 -12.72 4.89
CA VAL A 73 8.12 -11.39 4.74
C VAL A 73 9.58 -11.41 5.19
N LYS A 74 9.87 -12.10 6.31
CA LYS A 74 11.24 -12.28 6.79
C LYS A 74 12.09 -13.03 5.77
N GLU A 75 11.60 -14.13 5.21
CA GLU A 75 12.31 -14.92 4.19
C GLU A 75 12.58 -14.12 2.91
N LEU A 76 11.59 -13.38 2.40
CA LEU A 76 11.77 -12.52 1.21
C LEU A 76 12.81 -11.43 1.48
N ARG A 77 12.79 -10.82 2.67
CA ARG A 77 13.77 -9.82 3.08
C ARG A 77 15.20 -10.36 3.09
N GLU A 78 15.42 -11.57 3.62
CA GLU A 78 16.75 -12.18 3.60
C GLU A 78 17.21 -12.53 2.19
N LYS A 79 16.31 -13.01 1.30
CA LYS A 79 16.63 -13.25 -0.11
C LYS A 79 17.09 -11.97 -0.82
N VAL A 80 16.36 -10.87 -0.62
CA VAL A 80 16.72 -9.56 -1.20
C VAL A 80 18.05 -9.05 -0.63
N ARG A 81 18.28 -9.17 0.68
CA ARG A 81 19.57 -8.81 1.29
C ARG A 81 20.73 -9.62 0.73
N TYR A 82 20.52 -10.91 0.49
CA TYR A 82 21.53 -11.76 -0.12
C TYR A 82 21.88 -11.27 -1.53
N LEU A 83 20.86 -10.97 -2.35
CA LEU A 83 21.07 -10.41 -3.69
C LEU A 83 21.83 -9.08 -3.67
N LEU A 84 21.64 -8.26 -2.63
CA LEU A 84 22.27 -6.96 -2.49
C LEU A 84 23.67 -6.99 -1.84
N LYS A 85 24.11 -8.14 -1.31
CA LYS A 85 25.30 -8.23 -0.44
C LYS A 85 26.61 -7.81 -1.13
N ASP A 86 26.71 -8.02 -2.44
CA ASP A 86 27.95 -7.84 -3.23
C ASP A 86 27.82 -6.75 -4.31
N ILE A 87 26.86 -5.82 -4.14
CA ILE A 87 26.53 -4.83 -5.18
C ILE A 87 26.93 -3.42 -4.76
N ASP A 88 27.76 -2.80 -5.60
CA ASP A 88 28.15 -1.40 -5.51
C ASP A 88 26.89 -0.50 -5.63
N PRO A 89 26.71 0.53 -4.78
CA PRO A 89 25.45 1.28 -4.66
C PRO A 89 25.26 2.32 -5.79
N ASN A 90 25.48 1.94 -7.04
CA ASN A 90 25.18 2.76 -8.20
C ASN A 90 23.85 2.32 -8.85
N GLU A 91 23.14 3.29 -9.43
CA GLU A 91 21.78 3.08 -9.97
C GLU A 91 21.74 1.99 -11.06
N SER A 92 22.78 1.88 -11.89
CA SER A 92 22.83 0.90 -12.98
C SER A 92 22.93 -0.54 -12.48
N SER A 93 23.58 -0.76 -11.33
CA SER A 93 23.65 -2.08 -10.69
C SER A 93 22.34 -2.43 -9.99
N TRP A 94 21.65 -1.43 -9.42
CA TRP A 94 20.33 -1.63 -8.81
C TRP A 94 19.25 -1.98 -9.84
N ARG A 95 19.23 -1.30 -11.00
CA ARG A 95 18.27 -1.58 -12.08
C ARG A 95 18.33 -3.02 -12.61
N LYS A 96 19.51 -3.65 -12.58
CA LYS A 96 19.67 -5.06 -13.00
C LYS A 96 19.04 -6.05 -12.01
N LEU A 97 18.81 -5.62 -10.76
CA LEU A 97 18.18 -6.44 -9.74
C LEU A 97 16.69 -6.18 -9.58
N GLU A 98 16.16 -5.16 -10.25
CA GLU A 98 14.77 -4.75 -10.11
C GLU A 98 13.82 -5.91 -10.43
N ASP A 99 14.01 -6.54 -11.60
CA ASP A 99 13.22 -7.69 -12.04
C ASP A 99 13.33 -8.91 -11.10
N PRO A 100 14.53 -9.41 -10.71
CA PRO A 100 14.61 -10.55 -9.79
C PRO A 100 14.13 -10.21 -8.37
N ILE A 101 14.25 -8.96 -7.90
CA ILE A 101 13.71 -8.54 -6.61
C ILE A 101 12.19 -8.50 -6.66
N PHE A 102 11.59 -7.87 -7.66
CA PHE A 102 10.14 -7.79 -7.78
C PHE A 102 9.49 -9.15 -8.09
N GLY A 103 10.16 -9.99 -8.88
CA GLY A 103 9.72 -11.37 -9.11
C GLY A 103 9.63 -12.22 -7.84
N ILE A 104 10.42 -11.93 -6.80
CA ILE A 104 10.30 -12.58 -5.48
C ILE A 104 8.97 -12.22 -4.78
N PHE A 105 8.40 -11.05 -5.08
CA PHE A 105 7.16 -10.57 -4.47
C PHE A 105 5.91 -10.90 -5.30
N ASP A 106 6.05 -11.21 -6.59
CA ASP A 106 4.94 -11.55 -7.49
C ASP A 106 4.36 -12.96 -7.26
N ASP A 107 4.98 -13.77 -6.40
CA ASP A 107 4.44 -15.08 -6.01
C ASP A 107 3.02 -14.92 -5.40
N PRO A 108 1.98 -15.55 -5.99
CA PRO A 108 0.59 -15.33 -5.57
C PRO A 108 0.39 -15.64 -4.09
N VAL A 109 -0.32 -14.76 -3.38
CA VAL A 109 -0.78 -15.01 -2.02
C VAL A 109 -2.07 -15.83 -2.13
N ILE A 110 -1.98 -17.15 -2.01
CA ILE A 110 -3.15 -18.02 -1.92
C ILE A 110 -3.76 -17.85 -0.53
N TRP A 111 -4.94 -17.23 -0.47
CA TRP A 111 -5.75 -17.15 0.73
C TRP A 111 -6.65 -18.38 0.78
N TYR A 112 -6.45 -19.26 1.76
CA TYR A 112 -7.48 -20.21 2.11
C TYR A 112 -8.56 -19.43 2.87
N VAL A 113 -9.63 -19.07 2.17
CA VAL A 113 -10.87 -18.65 2.82
C VAL A 113 -11.42 -19.91 3.45
N VAL A 114 -11.32 -20.02 4.78
CA VAL A 114 -12.08 -21.03 5.51
C VAL A 114 -13.52 -20.55 5.45
N ASP A 115 -14.34 -21.19 4.63
CA ASP A 115 -15.77 -20.93 4.62
C ASP A 115 -16.31 -21.18 6.03
N HIS A 116 -17.05 -20.21 6.57
CA HIS A 116 -17.67 -20.28 7.90
C HIS A 116 -18.66 -21.44 8.10
N ALA A 117 -18.88 -22.27 7.07
CA ALA A 117 -19.75 -23.45 7.14
C ALA A 117 -19.16 -24.60 7.97
N ASP A 118 -17.83 -24.68 8.12
CA ASP A 118 -17.19 -25.84 8.77
C ASP A 118 -17.08 -25.72 10.30
N PHE A 119 -17.47 -24.58 10.90
CA PHE A 119 -17.41 -24.41 12.36
C PHE A 119 -18.65 -24.95 13.10
N CYS A 120 -19.69 -25.40 12.40
CA CYS A 120 -20.95 -25.83 13.03
C CYS A 120 -21.13 -27.35 13.19
N ILE A 121 -20.14 -28.19 12.90
CA ILE A 121 -20.29 -29.67 13.04
C ILE A 121 -19.50 -30.25 14.23
N ALA A 122 -18.68 -29.46 14.94
CA ALA A 122 -17.83 -30.00 16.02
C ALA A 122 -18.40 -29.92 17.46
N GLU A 123 -19.64 -29.45 17.65
CA GLU A 123 -20.28 -29.39 18.99
C GLU A 123 -21.49 -30.31 19.19
N LEU A 124 -21.67 -31.35 18.33
CA LEU A 124 -22.71 -32.36 18.54
C LEU A 124 -22.21 -33.78 18.23
N THR A 125 -21.30 -34.29 19.07
CA THR A 125 -21.18 -35.73 19.38
C THR A 125 -20.58 -35.91 20.76
#